data_AF-A0A2M7XXP7-F1
#
_entry.id   AF-A0A2M7XXP7-F1
#
_cell.length_a   1.000
_cell.length_b   1.000
_cell.length_c   1.000
_cell.angle_alpha   90.00
_cell.angle_beta   90.00
_cell.angle_gamma   90.00
#
_symmetry.space_group_name_H-M   'P 1'
#
loop_
_entity.id
_entity.type
_entity.pdbx_description
1 polymer ?
#
loop_
_entity_poly.entity_id
_entity_poly.type
_entity_poly.pdbx_seq_one_letter_code
_entity_poly.pdbx_strand_id
1 'polypeptide(L)' 'MKKITKTYNEKTSKELAKEANLIREEIAKLQLSFKSNPPKDTNSLVKKRKQLAVLLTVLGEKKNTK' A
#
# COMPACT_ATOMS: atom_id res chain seq x y z
N MET A 1 8.45 -9.13 2.04
CA MET A 1 7.13 -8.92 1.38
C MET A 1 6.40 -10.22 1.02
N LYS A 2 7.04 -11.39 0.89
CA LYS A 2 6.39 -12.64 0.42
C LYS A 2 5.05 -13.01 1.09
N LYS A 3 4.85 -12.66 2.37
CA LYS A 3 3.59 -12.89 3.08
C LYS A 3 2.47 -11.95 2.60
N ILE A 4 2.78 -10.66 2.45
CA ILE A 4 1.84 -9.61 2.04
C ILE A 4 1.34 -9.83 0.60
N THR A 5 2.22 -10.26 -0.30
CA THR A 5 1.84 -10.61 -1.69
C THR A 5 0.84 -11.76 -1.73
N LYS A 6 1.01 -12.81 -0.91
CA LYS A 6 0.04 -13.91 -0.83
C LYS A 6 -1.34 -13.41 -0.37
N THR A 7 -1.36 -12.56 0.67
CA THR A 7 -2.60 -11.97 1.18
C THR A 7 -3.31 -11.10 0.16
N TYR A 8 -2.57 -10.35 -0.68
CA TYR A 8 -3.17 -9.54 -1.74
C TYR A 8 -3.63 -10.36 -2.95
N ASN A 9 -2.99 -11.50 -3.22
CA ASN A 9 -3.45 -12.40 -4.27
C ASN A 9 -4.80 -13.05 -3.97
N GLU A 10 -5.12 -13.28 -2.70
CA GLU A 10 -6.40 -13.85 -2.27
C GLU A 10 -7.57 -12.85 -2.36
N LYS A 11 -7.30 -11.54 -2.30
CA LYS A 11 -8.32 -10.48 -2.34
C LYS A 11 -8.85 -10.21 -3.74
N THR A 12 -10.08 -9.72 -3.86
CA THR A 12 -10.67 -9.34 -5.15
C THR A 12 -10.06 -8.04 -5.70
N SER A 13 -10.16 -7.82 -7.01
CA SER A 13 -9.67 -6.59 -7.66
C SER A 13 -10.34 -5.31 -7.13
N LYS A 14 -11.61 -5.41 -6.70
CA LYS A 14 -12.35 -4.30 -6.07
C LYS A 14 -11.81 -3.97 -4.68
N GLU A 15 -11.50 -4.98 -3.87
CA GLU A 15 -10.92 -4.79 -2.54
C GLU A 15 -9.51 -4.21 -2.61
N LEU A 16 -8.69 -4.71 -3.55
CA LEU A 16 -7.35 -4.17 -3.80
C LEU A 16 -7.41 -2.69 -4.20
N ALA A 17 -8.39 -2.28 -5.02
CA ALA A 17 -8.54 -0.88 -5.39
C ALA A 17 -8.92 0.01 -4.18
N LYS A 18 -9.80 -0.47 -3.29
CA LYS A 18 -10.14 0.23 -2.04
C LYS A 18 -8.92 0.37 -1.13
N GLU A 19 -8.18 -0.71 -0.94
CA GLU A 19 -6.95 -0.71 -0.12
C GLU A 19 -5.87 0.21 -0.69
N ALA A 20 -5.75 0.31 -2.01
CA ALA A 20 -4.82 1.23 -2.66
C ALA A 20 -5.10 2.68 -2.26
N ASN A 21 -6.37 3.07 -2.24
CA ASN A 21 -6.79 4.42 -1.88
C ASN A 21 -6.56 4.70 -0.39
N LEU A 22 -6.89 3.75 0.49
CA LEU A 22 -6.61 3.86 1.92
C LEU A 22 -5.12 4.05 2.20
N ILE A 23 -4.25 3.24 1.58
CA ILE A 23 -2.80 3.37 1.78
C ILE A 23 -2.28 4.72 1.25
N ARG A 24 -2.85 5.25 0.16
CA ARG A 24 -2.51 6.60 -0.34
C ARG A 24 -2.89 7.70 0.67
N GLU A 25 -4.09 7.63 1.23
CA GLU A 25 -4.55 8.57 2.26
C GLU A 25 -3.66 8.50 3.50
N GLU A 26 -3.28 7.30 3.93
CA GLU A 26 -2.36 7.12 5.06
C GLU A 26 -0.97 7.69 4.79
N ILE A 27 -0.44 7.52 3.57
CA ILE A 27 0.83 8.14 3.17
C ILE A 27 0.72 9.67 3.22
N ALA A 28 -0.37 10.24 2.69
CA ALA A 28 -0.59 11.68 2.71
C ALA A 28 -0.69 12.23 4.13
N LYS A 29 -1.44 11.56 5.00
CA LYS A 29 -1.54 11.91 6.44
C LYS A 29 -0.18 11.85 7.12
N LEU A 30 0.59 10.79 6.88
CA LEU A 30 1.95 10.65 7.42
C LEU A 30 2.91 11.73 6.93
N GLN A 31 2.78 12.16 5.67
CA GLN A 31 3.60 13.24 5.12
C GLN A 31 3.26 14.59 5.77
N LEU A 32 1.97 14.89 5.95
CA LEU A 32 1.51 16.11 6.61
C LEU A 32 1.95 16.15 8.07
N SER A 33 1.81 15.03 8.79
CA SER A 33 2.20 14.94 10.19
C SER A 33 3.70 14.78 10.39
N PHE A 34 4.50 14.58 9.34
CA PHE A 34 5.91 14.20 9.49
C PHE A 34 6.75 15.25 10.21
N LYS A 35 6.45 16.54 9.98
CA LYS A 35 7.15 17.67 10.61
C LYS A 35 6.64 17.97 12.01
N SER A 36 5.34 17.80 12.26
CA SER A 36 4.70 18.13 13.54
C SER A 36 4.75 16.99 14.55
N ASN A 37 4.66 15.75 14.08
CA ASN A 37 4.71 14.53 14.87
C ASN A 37 5.56 13.48 14.13
N PRO A 38 6.90 13.59 14.23
CA PRO A 38 7.80 12.67 13.56
C PRO A 38 7.56 11.25 14.08
N PRO A 39 7.31 10.28 13.19
CA PRO A 39 7.05 8.91 13.61
C PRO A 39 8.30 8.31 14.24
N LYS A 40 8.11 7.55 15.32
CA LYS A 40 9.18 6.81 16.01
C LYS A 40 9.95 5.88 15.05
N ASP A 41 9.27 5.34 14.05
CA ASP A 41 9.90 4.61 12.93
C ASP A 41 9.95 5.50 11.68
N THR A 42 11.13 6.02 11.37
CA THR A 42 11.39 6.83 10.17
C THR A 42 11.20 6.04 8.87
N ASN A 43 11.28 4.70 8.92
CA ASN A 43 11.05 3.84 7.76
C ASN A 43 9.56 3.59 7.48
N SER A 44 8.65 4.06 8.34
CA SER A 44 7.20 3.87 8.21
C SER A 44 6.67 4.32 6.84
N LEU A 45 7.12 5.49 6.36
CA LEU A 45 6.76 6.04 5.06
C LEU A 45 7.22 5.13 3.91
N VAL A 46 8.47 4.67 3.97
CA VAL A 46 9.08 3.82 2.95
C VAL A 46 8.40 2.44 2.91
N LYS A 47 8.09 1.87 4.09
CA LYS A 47 7.37 0.60 4.22
C LYS A 47 5.98 0.68 3.58
N LYS A 48 5.21 1.74 3.85
CA LYS A 48 3.88 1.95 3.26
C LYS A 48 3.92 2.19 1.75
N ARG A 49 4.91 2.96 1.25
CA ARG A 49 5.11 3.13 -0.20
C ARG A 49 5.43 1.80 -0.89
N LYS A 50 6.27 0.96 -0.29
CA LYS A 50 6.56 -0.38 -0.82
C LYS A 50 5.34 -1.30 -0.78
N GLN A 51 4.50 -1.22 0.26
CA GLN A 51 3.23 -1.94 0.31
C GLN A 51 2.29 -1.51 -0.83
N LEU A 52 2.16 -0.20 -1.07
CA LEU A 52 1.37 0.33 -2.18
C LEU A 52 1.89 -0.18 -3.53
N ALA A 53 3.20 -0.17 -3.75
CA ALA A 53 3.80 -0.67 -4.98
C ALA A 53 3.44 -2.14 -5.25
N VAL A 54 3.59 -2.99 -4.24
CA VAL A 54 3.24 -4.42 -4.32
C VAL A 54 1.76 -4.61 -4.66
N LEU A 55 0.88 -3.88 -3.99
CA LEU A 55 -0.57 -3.96 -4.21
C LEU A 55 -0.96 -3.54 -5.63
N LEU A 56 -0.33 -2.48 -6.16
CA LEU A 56 -0.53 -2.04 -7.54
C LEU A 56 -0.02 -3.06 -8.56
N THR A 57 1.12 -3.70 -8.30
CA THR A 57 1.63 -4.79 -9.14
C THR A 57 0.64 -5.95 -9.21
N VAL A 58 0.16 -6.45 -8.07
CA VAL A 58 -0.84 -7.53 -8.02
C VAL A 58 -2.14 -7.14 -8.73
N LEU A 59 -2.58 -5.90 -8.56
CA LEU A 59 -3.77 -5.38 -9.26
C LEU A 59 -3.56 -5.32 -10.78
N GLY A 60 -2.35 -4.94 -11.22
CA GLY A 60 -1.95 -4.94 -12.62
C GLY A 60 -1.93 -6.35 -13.21
N GLU A 61 -1.32 -7.31 -12.51
CA GLU A 61 -1.34 -8.73 -12.87
C GLU A 61 -2.78 -9.23 -13.06
N LYS A 62 -3.67 -8.99 -12.07
CA LYS A 62 -5.09 -9.39 -12.18
C LYS A 62 -5.85 -8.74 -13.32
N LYS A 63 -5.46 -7.54 -13.77
CA LYS A 63 -6.08 -6.86 -14.91
C LYS A 63 -5.54 -7.34 -16.25
N ASN A 64 -4.26 -7.69 -16.32
CA ASN A 64 -3.58 -8.15 -17.55
C ASN A 64 -3.75 -9.65 -17.81
N THR A 65 -4.11 -10.46 -16.81
CA THR A 65 -4.36 -11.90 -16.99
C THR A 65 -5.78 -12.19 -17.53
N LYS A 66 -6.39 -11.22 -18.20
CA LYS A 66 -7.75 -11.30 -18.76
C LYS A 66 -7.72 -11.49 -20.26
#